data_AF-A0A8T5B0R3-F1
#
_entry.id   AF-A0A8T5B0R3-F1
#
_cell.length_a   1.000
_cell.length_b   1.000
_cell.length_c   1.000
_cell.angle_alpha   90.00
_cell.angle_beta   90.00
_cell.angle_gamma   90.00
#
_symmetry.space_group_name_H-M   'P 1'
#
loop_
_entity.id
_entity.type
_entity.pdbx_description
1 polymer ?
#
loop_
_entity_poly.entity_id
_entity_poly.type
_entity_poly.pdbx_seq_one_letter_code
_entity_poly.pdbx_strand_id
1 'polypeptide(L)'
;MKCKEIFLLAFVAPIATLLFIDPNHFILGWNEGAGAGLLFAFIFLTMEWFDIRRNVRPEFTITKIFIIIVATVVFSSYFCAVYAFGQESLIAHLGSKLGYITKPQILSWTRVLDYLVYAAHVLVLATTIFGFKNLKYFPTPIVFLSGMALILMLDATFPYGSAESLQFMMKPILAITVFLLRSVGVRIDYLGGETLAVWGNKGFLLIEIYWQCAGVLSMVIYFLVIIILMLKLQTSTFKKLVYACFGAIGTFFVNIIRIFLIIYYGAYIDVNLRMFHESIGEVLFTIWIIIYLLIVTTLDVKFKRYSRNHIEASPQLLLKGR
;
A
#
# COMPACT_ATOMS: atom_id res chain seq x y z
N MET A 1 2.10 32.89 6.50
CA MET A 1 1.28 31.77 6.00
C MET A 1 -0.02 32.30 5.43
N LYS A 2 -0.35 31.99 4.17
CA LYS A 2 -1.68 32.33 3.63
C LYS A 2 -2.72 31.49 4.40
N CYS A 3 -3.91 32.03 4.73
CA CYS A 3 -4.97 31.33 5.51
C CYS A 3 -5.25 29.88 5.12
N LYS A 4 -4.94 29.48 3.89
CA LYS A 4 -5.10 28.11 3.39
C LYS A 4 -4.16 27.10 4.07
N GLU A 5 -2.94 27.49 4.44
CA GLU A 5 -1.94 26.58 5.02
C GLU A 5 -2.29 26.16 6.46
N ILE A 6 -3.07 26.97 7.17
CA ILE A 6 -3.59 26.64 8.50
C ILE A 6 -4.46 25.39 8.46
N PHE A 7 -5.16 25.11 7.36
CA PHE A 7 -6.01 23.93 7.25
C PHE A 7 -5.23 22.64 7.03
N LEU A 8 -3.99 22.72 6.52
CA LEU A 8 -3.11 21.56 6.51
C LEU A 8 -2.80 21.11 7.94
N LEU A 9 -2.69 22.05 8.89
CA LEU A 9 -2.49 21.72 10.30
C LEU A 9 -3.65 20.89 10.87
N ALA A 10 -4.89 21.11 10.42
CA ALA A 10 -6.04 20.32 10.86
C ALA A 10 -5.94 18.85 10.43
N PHE A 11 -5.41 18.58 9.23
CA PHE A 11 -5.13 17.21 8.80
C PHE A 11 -3.98 16.58 9.61
N VAL A 12 -2.94 17.35 9.91
CA VAL A 12 -1.72 16.85 10.59
C VAL A 12 -1.93 16.67 12.09
N ALA A 13 -2.86 17.41 12.70
CA ALA A 13 -3.05 17.49 14.14
C ALA A 13 -3.21 16.13 14.84
N PRO A 14 -3.99 15.15 14.35
CA PRO A 14 -4.07 13.82 15.00
C PRO A 14 -2.74 13.06 14.97
N ILE A 15 -1.99 13.10 13.85
CA ILE A 15 -0.66 12.48 13.77
C ILE A 15 0.31 13.17 14.72
N ALA A 16 0.32 14.50 14.73
CA ALA A 16 1.18 15.26 15.63
C ALA A 16 0.86 14.95 17.10
N THR A 17 -0.42 14.85 17.44
CA THR A 17 -0.89 14.46 18.78
C THR A 17 -0.34 13.09 19.17
N LEU A 18 -0.46 12.10 18.28
CA LEU A 18 0.10 10.76 18.51
C LEU A 18 1.62 10.79 18.68
N LEU A 19 2.33 11.57 17.86
CA LEU A 19 3.79 11.71 17.94
C LEU A 19 4.25 12.30 19.26
N PHE A 20 3.50 13.24 19.84
CA PHE A 20 3.82 13.81 21.15
C PHE A 20 3.51 12.87 22.32
N ILE A 21 2.47 12.05 22.19
CA ILE A 21 2.00 11.16 23.26
C ILE A 21 2.82 9.86 23.31
N ASP A 22 3.01 9.23 22.15
CA ASP A 22 3.75 7.98 22.01
C ASP A 22 4.69 8.04 20.80
N PRO A 23 5.90 8.61 20.96
CA PRO A 23 6.91 8.63 19.91
C PRO A 23 7.31 7.24 19.43
N ASN A 24 7.22 6.22 20.30
CA ASN A 24 7.59 4.85 19.96
C ASN A 24 6.61 4.23 18.97
N HIS A 25 5.41 4.79 18.85
CA HIS A 25 4.46 4.42 17.81
C HIS A 25 5.05 4.57 16.39
N PHE A 26 6.05 5.44 16.21
CA PHE A 26 6.70 5.74 14.93
C PHE A 26 7.98 4.93 14.66
N ILE A 27 8.24 3.89 15.45
CA ILE A 27 9.30 2.91 15.16
C ILE A 27 8.99 2.21 13.83
N LEU A 28 10.04 1.96 13.04
CA LEU A 28 9.96 1.17 11.81
C LEU A 28 9.72 -0.30 12.18
N GLY A 29 8.46 -0.72 12.17
CA GLY A 29 8.07 -2.11 12.38
C GLY A 29 6.67 -2.36 11.84
N TRP A 30 6.47 -3.44 11.09
CA TRP A 30 5.23 -3.72 10.33
C TRP A 30 3.94 -3.66 11.16
N ASN A 31 4.00 -4.17 12.39
CA ASN A 31 2.89 -4.30 13.34
C ASN A 31 3.24 -3.75 14.73
N GLU A 32 4.53 -3.68 15.06
CA GLU A 32 5.05 -3.08 16.30
C GLU A 32 4.93 -1.55 16.30
N GLY A 33 5.06 -0.89 15.14
CA GLY A 33 4.92 0.56 14.98
C GLY A 33 4.07 0.97 13.77
N ALA A 34 2.86 1.49 14.00
CA ALA A 34 2.01 1.97 12.90
C ALA A 34 2.46 3.34 12.34
N GLY A 35 3.30 4.08 13.07
CA GLY A 35 3.61 5.48 12.79
C GLY A 35 4.44 5.69 11.53
N ALA A 36 5.25 4.73 11.10
CA ALA A 36 5.96 4.82 9.82
C ALA A 36 5.00 4.98 8.64
N GLY A 37 3.93 4.18 8.59
CA GLY A 37 2.91 4.33 7.55
C GLY A 37 2.05 5.60 7.74
N LEU A 38 1.78 6.04 8.97
CA LEU A 38 1.12 7.34 9.20
C LEU A 38 1.99 8.52 8.71
N LEU A 39 3.32 8.45 8.79
CA LEU A 39 4.23 9.43 8.20
C LEU A 39 4.15 9.41 6.67
N PHE A 40 4.08 8.25 6.04
CA PHE A 40 3.82 8.17 4.59
C PHE A 40 2.48 8.78 4.21
N ALA A 41 1.42 8.55 5.01
CA ALA A 41 0.14 9.20 4.80
C ALA A 41 0.24 10.73 4.92
N PHE A 42 1.02 11.23 5.87
CA PHE A 42 1.32 12.67 5.96
C PHE A 42 2.02 13.18 4.70
N ILE A 43 3.05 12.49 4.20
CA ILE A 43 3.74 12.88 2.96
C ILE A 43 2.74 12.94 1.79
N PHE A 44 1.94 11.88 1.58
CA PHE A 44 0.95 11.85 0.51
C PHE A 44 -0.11 12.94 0.64
N LEU A 45 -0.58 13.19 1.87
CA LEU A 45 -1.49 14.27 2.19
C LEU A 45 -0.90 15.63 1.81
N THR A 46 0.36 15.91 2.19
CA THR A 46 1.01 17.19 1.85
C THR A 46 1.15 17.35 0.33
N MET A 47 1.60 16.31 -0.37
CA MET A 47 1.73 16.34 -1.83
C MET A 47 0.39 16.62 -2.51
N GLU A 48 -0.67 15.90 -2.15
CA GLU A 48 -1.98 16.12 -2.75
C GLU A 48 -2.61 17.46 -2.36
N TRP A 49 -2.34 17.96 -1.15
CA TRP A 49 -2.77 19.29 -0.75
C TRP A 49 -2.18 20.37 -1.67
N PHE A 50 -0.89 20.25 -2.01
CA PHE A 50 -0.23 21.17 -2.93
C PHE A 50 -0.76 21.08 -4.37
N ASP A 51 -1.19 19.90 -4.80
CA ASP A 51 -1.80 19.70 -6.12
C ASP A 51 -3.23 20.25 -6.18
N ILE A 52 -4.10 19.87 -5.23
CA ILE A 52 -5.52 20.21 -5.29
C ILE A 52 -5.78 21.71 -5.08
N ARG A 53 -4.98 22.39 -4.25
CA ARG A 53 -5.14 23.83 -3.98
C ARG A 53 -4.95 24.72 -5.21
N ARG A 54 -4.34 24.19 -6.27
CA ARG A 54 -4.18 24.87 -7.57
C ARG A 54 -5.44 24.77 -8.43
N ASN A 55 -6.21 23.69 -8.27
CA ASN A 55 -7.34 23.34 -9.14
C ASN A 55 -8.70 23.66 -8.51
N VAL A 56 -8.79 23.63 -7.18
CA VAL A 56 -10.03 23.85 -6.43
C VAL A 56 -9.82 24.98 -5.44
N ARG A 57 -10.71 25.98 -5.47
CA ARG A 57 -10.75 27.02 -4.43
C ARG A 57 -11.53 26.47 -3.24
N PRO A 58 -10.90 26.30 -2.06
CA PRO A 58 -11.63 25.88 -0.89
C PRO A 58 -12.60 26.98 -0.47
N GLU A 59 -13.84 26.60 -0.19
CA GLU A 59 -14.90 27.49 0.28
C GLU A 59 -15.08 27.31 1.78
N PHE A 60 -14.93 28.38 2.53
CA PHE A 60 -15.02 28.34 3.99
C PHE A 60 -16.23 29.12 4.47
N THR A 61 -17.16 28.41 5.10
CA THR A 61 -18.24 28.98 5.89
C THR A 61 -17.99 28.69 7.37
N ILE A 62 -18.60 29.47 8.28
CA ILE A 62 -18.48 29.27 9.73
C ILE A 62 -18.83 27.83 10.12
N THR A 63 -19.89 27.28 9.52
CA THR A 63 -20.28 25.87 9.71
C THR A 63 -19.18 24.89 9.33
N LYS A 64 -18.51 25.09 8.18
CA LYS A 64 -17.40 24.22 7.75
C LYS A 64 -16.20 24.33 8.69
N ILE A 65 -15.87 25.54 9.16
CA ILE A 65 -14.79 25.74 10.13
C ILE A 65 -15.10 25.02 11.43
N PHE A 66 -16.33 25.13 11.92
CA PHE A 66 -16.79 24.42 13.11
C PHE A 66 -16.65 22.90 12.95
N ILE A 67 -17.10 22.34 11.82
CA ILE A 67 -16.96 20.90 11.51
C ILE A 67 -15.48 20.49 11.51
N ILE A 68 -14.60 21.28 10.88
CA ILE A 68 -13.15 21.00 10.82
C ILE A 68 -12.55 20.95 12.22
N ILE A 69 -12.89 21.92 13.09
CA ILE A 69 -12.40 21.98 14.47
C ILE A 69 -12.91 20.77 15.25
N VAL A 70 -14.22 20.51 15.22
CA VAL A 70 -14.83 19.38 15.94
C VAL A 70 -14.24 18.05 15.49
N ALA A 71 -14.13 17.82 14.17
CA ALA A 71 -13.50 16.62 13.64
C ALA A 71 -12.07 16.48 14.17
N THR A 72 -11.26 17.54 14.04
CA THR A 72 -9.85 17.51 14.49
C THR A 72 -9.73 17.20 15.98
N VAL A 73 -10.58 17.79 16.82
CA VAL A 73 -10.61 17.51 18.27
C VAL A 73 -11.04 16.08 18.55
N VAL A 74 -12.13 15.60 17.94
CA VAL A 74 -12.63 14.23 18.12
C VAL A 74 -11.58 13.20 17.73
N PHE A 75 -10.98 13.34 16.54
CA PHE A 75 -9.98 12.39 16.06
C PHE A 75 -8.66 12.45 16.84
N SER A 76 -8.23 13.63 17.30
CA SER A 76 -7.07 13.75 18.19
C SER A 76 -7.35 13.15 19.57
N SER A 77 -8.58 13.32 20.09
CA SER A 77 -8.99 12.77 21.39
C SER A 77 -9.01 11.24 21.40
N TYR A 78 -9.27 10.59 20.25
CA TYR A 78 -9.11 9.15 20.11
C TYR A 78 -7.67 8.70 20.40
N PHE A 79 -6.67 9.33 19.77
CA PHE A 79 -5.27 8.98 20.01
C PHE A 79 -4.86 9.26 21.45
N CYS A 80 -5.36 10.35 22.06
CA CYS A 80 -5.18 10.59 23.49
C CYS A 80 -5.80 9.48 24.36
N ALA A 81 -7.06 9.12 24.10
CA ALA A 81 -7.77 8.07 24.82
C ALA A 81 -7.02 6.74 24.79
N VAL A 82 -6.57 6.33 23.60
CA VAL A 82 -5.91 5.03 23.41
C VAL A 82 -4.51 5.03 24.02
N TYR A 83 -3.68 6.03 23.69
CA TYR A 83 -2.24 5.99 23.98
C TYR A 83 -1.81 6.76 25.23
N ALA A 84 -2.47 7.89 25.57
CA ALA A 84 -2.14 8.62 26.81
C ALA A 84 -2.85 8.03 28.03
N PHE A 85 -4.10 7.58 27.86
CA PHE A 85 -4.90 7.01 28.96
C PHE A 85 -4.88 5.48 29.01
N GLY A 86 -4.08 4.82 28.15
CA GLY A 86 -3.88 3.37 28.17
C GLY A 86 -5.11 2.54 27.79
N GLN A 87 -6.05 3.10 27.02
CA GLN A 87 -7.23 2.38 26.53
C GLN A 87 -6.92 1.41 25.36
N GLU A 88 -5.66 1.24 24.99
CA GLU A 88 -5.21 0.18 24.06
C GLU A 88 -5.74 -1.21 24.50
N SER A 89 -5.78 -1.46 25.81
CA SER A 89 -6.30 -2.71 26.37
C SER A 89 -7.78 -2.96 26.03
N LEU A 90 -8.58 -1.91 25.88
CA LEU A 90 -9.99 -2.01 25.48
C LEU A 90 -10.10 -2.43 24.02
N ILE A 91 -9.28 -1.82 23.14
CA ILE A 91 -9.24 -2.18 21.72
C ILE A 91 -8.75 -3.61 21.54
N ALA A 92 -7.70 -4.00 22.27
CA ALA A 92 -7.20 -5.37 22.30
C ALA A 92 -8.29 -6.33 22.80
N HIS A 93 -9.03 -5.98 23.85
CA HIS A 93 -10.12 -6.82 24.35
C HIS A 93 -11.23 -6.99 23.30
N LEU A 94 -11.60 -5.94 22.57
CA LEU A 94 -12.53 -6.07 21.44
C LEU A 94 -12.01 -7.03 20.37
N GLY A 95 -10.72 -6.95 20.03
CA GLY A 95 -10.08 -7.88 19.11
C GLY A 95 -10.10 -9.33 19.61
N SER A 96 -9.87 -9.53 20.91
CA SER A 96 -9.90 -10.87 21.53
C SER A 96 -11.28 -11.52 21.42
N LYS A 97 -12.37 -10.75 21.51
CA LYS A 97 -13.74 -11.25 21.29
C LYS A 97 -14.01 -11.68 19.86
N LEU A 98 -13.26 -11.12 18.90
CA LEU A 98 -13.31 -11.50 17.48
C LEU A 98 -12.36 -12.67 17.16
N GLY A 99 -11.65 -13.22 18.15
CA GLY A 99 -10.72 -14.33 17.98
C GLY A 99 -9.26 -13.92 17.73
N TYR A 100 -8.93 -12.62 17.81
CA TYR A 100 -7.55 -12.14 17.71
C TYR A 100 -6.87 -12.25 19.08
N ILE A 101 -6.15 -13.34 19.33
CA ILE A 101 -5.64 -13.67 20.67
C ILE A 101 -4.10 -13.65 20.70
N THR A 102 -3.46 -13.97 19.57
CA THR A 102 -2.00 -14.11 19.51
C THR A 102 -1.32 -12.83 19.01
N LYS A 103 -0.02 -12.69 19.28
CA LYS A 103 0.84 -11.78 18.53
C LYS A 103 1.29 -12.52 17.26
N PRO A 104 1.23 -11.91 16.06
CA PRO A 104 1.03 -10.48 15.80
C PRO A 104 -0.43 -10.00 15.66
N GLN A 105 -1.42 -10.91 15.67
CA GLN A 105 -2.82 -10.56 15.32
C GLN A 105 -3.37 -9.37 16.11
N ILE A 106 -3.15 -9.35 17.42
CA ILE A 106 -3.68 -8.30 18.29
C ILE A 106 -3.06 -6.94 17.99
N LEU A 107 -1.78 -6.92 17.62
CA LEU A 107 -1.07 -5.70 17.23
C LEU A 107 -1.63 -5.19 15.91
N SER A 108 -1.71 -6.06 14.90
CA SER A 108 -2.26 -5.69 13.59
C SER A 108 -3.70 -5.18 13.72
N TRP A 109 -4.54 -5.83 14.55
CA TRP A 109 -5.90 -5.37 14.86
C TRP A 109 -5.95 -3.97 15.46
N THR A 110 -5.15 -3.69 16.50
CA THR A 110 -5.11 -2.35 17.10
C THR A 110 -4.74 -1.29 16.06
N ARG A 111 -3.76 -1.60 15.20
CA ARG A 111 -3.31 -0.68 14.14
C ARG A 111 -4.37 -0.46 13.05
N VAL A 112 -5.19 -1.46 12.71
CA VAL A 112 -6.30 -1.28 11.76
C VAL A 112 -7.17 -0.10 12.18
N LEU A 113 -7.52 0.00 13.46
CA LEU A 113 -8.35 1.10 13.96
C LEU A 113 -7.64 2.45 13.83
N ASP A 114 -6.35 2.55 14.14
CA ASP A 114 -5.59 3.79 13.97
C ASP A 114 -5.68 4.31 12.52
N TYR A 115 -5.47 3.43 11.55
CA TYR A 115 -5.56 3.77 10.12
C TYR A 115 -6.97 4.12 9.68
N LEU A 116 -8.00 3.39 10.13
CA LEU A 116 -9.39 3.68 9.79
C LEU A 116 -9.88 4.99 10.39
N VAL A 117 -9.53 5.25 11.65
CA VAL A 117 -9.87 6.50 12.35
C VAL A 117 -9.21 7.67 11.65
N TYR A 118 -7.93 7.56 11.29
CA TYR A 118 -7.26 8.62 10.55
C TYR A 118 -7.75 8.76 9.10
N ALA A 119 -8.10 7.66 8.42
CA ALA A 119 -8.74 7.71 7.09
C ALA A 119 -10.09 8.46 7.14
N ALA A 120 -10.90 8.20 8.17
CA ALA A 120 -12.17 8.89 8.39
C ALA A 120 -11.94 10.39 8.64
N HIS A 121 -10.95 10.76 9.45
CA HIS A 121 -10.56 12.15 9.66
C HIS A 121 -10.21 12.86 8.33
N VAL A 122 -9.31 12.27 7.55
CA VAL A 122 -8.90 12.80 6.26
C VAL A 122 -10.09 12.93 5.31
N LEU A 123 -10.99 11.94 5.27
CA LEU A 123 -12.18 11.97 4.43
C LEU A 123 -13.16 13.08 4.86
N VAL A 124 -13.43 13.23 6.16
CA VAL A 124 -14.31 14.29 6.70
C VAL A 124 -13.75 15.67 6.38
N LEU A 125 -12.45 15.88 6.56
CA LEU A 125 -11.82 17.17 6.23
C LEU A 125 -11.81 17.42 4.72
N ALA A 126 -11.43 16.44 3.91
CA ALA A 126 -11.39 16.58 2.45
C ALA A 126 -12.77 16.86 1.86
N THR A 127 -13.81 16.15 2.32
CA THR A 127 -15.21 16.39 1.91
C THR A 127 -15.71 17.76 2.35
N THR A 128 -15.35 18.22 3.55
CA THR A 128 -15.78 19.52 4.08
C THR A 128 -15.12 20.68 3.33
N ILE A 129 -13.81 20.57 3.05
CA ILE A 129 -13.01 21.63 2.42
C ILE A 129 -13.24 21.69 0.91
N PHE A 130 -13.23 20.53 0.23
CA PHE A 130 -13.27 20.45 -1.23
C PHE A 130 -14.64 20.07 -1.79
N GLY A 131 -15.52 19.49 -0.97
CA GLY A 131 -16.79 18.91 -1.42
C GLY A 131 -16.62 17.49 -1.99
N PHE A 132 -17.66 16.66 -1.84
CA PHE A 132 -17.66 15.27 -2.30
C PHE A 132 -17.27 15.09 -3.78
N LYS A 133 -17.72 15.98 -4.67
CA LYS A 133 -17.46 15.91 -6.11
C LYS A 133 -15.97 16.05 -6.47
N ASN A 134 -15.18 16.66 -5.59
CA ASN A 134 -13.76 16.96 -5.82
C ASN A 134 -12.82 15.94 -5.16
N LEU A 135 -13.32 14.96 -4.40
CA LEU A 135 -12.50 13.91 -3.79
C LEU A 135 -11.70 13.09 -4.80
N LYS A 136 -12.16 12.99 -6.06
CA LYS A 136 -11.42 12.34 -7.15
C LYS A 136 -10.05 12.96 -7.44
N TYR A 137 -9.82 14.20 -6.99
CA TYR A 137 -8.52 14.89 -7.09
C TYR A 137 -7.66 14.72 -5.83
N PHE A 138 -8.19 14.06 -4.79
CA PHE A 138 -7.52 13.78 -3.53
C PHE A 138 -7.51 12.27 -3.16
N PRO A 139 -7.21 11.33 -4.10
CA PRO A 139 -7.35 9.90 -3.83
C PRO A 139 -6.22 9.30 -2.99
N THR A 140 -5.00 9.84 -3.04
CA THR A 140 -3.79 9.13 -2.57
C THR A 140 -3.80 8.84 -1.07
N PRO A 141 -4.01 9.79 -0.13
CA PRO A 141 -3.99 9.50 1.28
C PRO A 141 -5.18 8.64 1.70
N ILE A 142 -6.34 8.79 1.05
CA ILE A 142 -7.53 7.96 1.33
C ILE A 142 -7.27 6.51 0.94
N VAL A 143 -6.80 6.26 -0.29
CA VAL A 143 -6.52 4.90 -0.77
C VAL A 143 -5.35 4.28 0.01
N PHE A 144 -4.32 5.06 0.34
CA PHE A 144 -3.20 4.57 1.13
C PHE A 144 -3.63 4.16 2.54
N LEU A 145 -4.35 5.02 3.28
CA LEU A 145 -4.78 4.73 4.65
C LEU A 145 -5.74 3.54 4.71
N SER A 146 -6.74 3.52 3.82
CA SER A 146 -7.65 2.38 3.70
C SER A 146 -6.94 1.10 3.27
N GLY A 147 -5.93 1.22 2.41
CA GLY A 147 -5.09 0.12 1.97
C GLY A 147 -4.25 -0.48 3.10
N MET A 148 -3.64 0.37 3.92
CA MET A 148 -2.91 -0.06 5.12
C MET A 148 -3.84 -0.74 6.13
N ALA A 149 -5.02 -0.18 6.37
CA ALA A 149 -6.03 -0.82 7.21
C ALA A 149 -6.44 -2.20 6.65
N LEU A 150 -6.65 -2.33 5.34
CA LEU A 150 -6.97 -3.61 4.70
C LEU A 150 -5.85 -4.63 4.88
N ILE A 151 -4.60 -4.21 4.65
CA ILE A 151 -3.41 -5.08 4.79
C ILE A 151 -3.26 -5.57 6.23
N LEU A 152 -3.37 -4.68 7.21
CA LEU A 152 -3.29 -5.03 8.63
C LEU A 152 -4.46 -5.90 9.07
N MET A 153 -5.65 -5.71 8.49
CA MET A 153 -6.81 -6.56 8.73
C MET A 153 -6.59 -7.98 8.21
N LEU A 154 -6.01 -8.11 7.01
CA LEU A 154 -5.63 -9.40 6.44
C LEU A 154 -4.57 -10.09 7.31
N ASP A 155 -3.59 -9.35 7.82
CA ASP A 155 -2.56 -9.88 8.72
C ASP A 155 -3.13 -10.32 10.09
N ALA A 156 -4.07 -9.55 10.64
CA ALA A 156 -4.75 -9.90 11.89
C ALA A 156 -5.64 -11.15 11.74
N THR A 157 -6.38 -11.23 10.63
CA THR A 157 -7.37 -12.28 10.40
C THR A 157 -6.74 -13.57 9.88
N PHE A 158 -5.71 -13.46 9.03
CA PHE A 158 -5.11 -14.60 8.34
C PHE A 158 -3.58 -14.68 8.52
N PRO A 159 -3.06 -14.75 9.76
CA PRO A 159 -1.62 -14.81 9.98
C PRO A 159 -1.02 -16.11 9.44
N TYR A 160 0.25 -16.06 9.00
CA TYR A 160 1.09 -17.22 8.66
C TYR A 160 0.40 -18.30 7.83
N GLY A 161 -0.14 -17.94 6.66
CA GLY A 161 -0.70 -18.94 5.75
C GLY A 161 -2.09 -19.49 6.11
N SER A 162 -2.77 -19.01 7.16
CA SER A 162 -4.05 -19.61 7.60
C SER A 162 -5.23 -19.44 6.63
N ALA A 163 -5.13 -18.55 5.65
CA ALA A 163 -6.10 -18.42 4.56
C ALA A 163 -5.79 -19.41 3.42
N GLU A 164 -6.45 -20.57 3.43
CA GLU A 164 -6.28 -21.60 2.39
C GLU A 164 -6.54 -21.08 0.97
N SER A 165 -7.53 -20.18 0.80
CA SER A 165 -7.84 -19.59 -0.50
C SER A 165 -6.70 -18.71 -1.03
N LEU A 166 -6.02 -17.96 -0.16
CA LEU A 166 -4.85 -17.17 -0.52
C LEU A 166 -3.63 -18.06 -0.74
N GLN A 167 -3.50 -19.16 0.02
CA GLN A 167 -2.45 -20.16 -0.21
C GLN A 167 -2.60 -20.85 -1.57
N PHE A 168 -3.83 -21.10 -2.01
CA PHE A 168 -4.08 -21.62 -3.34
C PHE A 168 -3.52 -20.71 -4.44
N MET A 169 -3.66 -19.39 -4.30
CA MET A 169 -3.13 -18.41 -5.26
C MET A 169 -1.60 -18.40 -5.37
N MET A 170 -0.89 -18.86 -4.33
CA MET A 170 0.56 -18.96 -4.33
C MET A 170 1.07 -20.15 -5.16
N LYS A 171 0.30 -21.24 -5.27
CA LYS A 171 0.78 -22.50 -5.88
C LYS A 171 1.43 -22.34 -7.25
N PRO A 172 0.91 -21.51 -8.18
CA PRO A 172 1.56 -21.26 -9.46
C PRO A 172 2.94 -20.59 -9.32
N ILE A 173 3.07 -19.60 -8.44
CA ILE A 173 4.34 -18.89 -8.19
C ILE A 173 5.37 -19.88 -7.65
N LEU A 174 4.96 -20.70 -6.67
CA LEU A 174 5.82 -21.70 -6.07
C LEU A 174 6.27 -22.76 -7.07
N ALA A 175 5.34 -23.30 -7.87
CA ALA A 175 5.64 -24.32 -8.88
C ALA A 175 6.67 -23.83 -9.92
N ILE A 176 6.47 -22.61 -10.45
CA ILE A 176 7.42 -22.01 -11.41
C ILE A 176 8.77 -21.76 -10.72
N THR A 177 8.76 -21.26 -9.49
CA THR A 177 10.00 -20.99 -8.76
C THR A 177 10.82 -22.26 -8.50
N VAL A 178 10.17 -23.34 -8.04
CA VAL A 178 10.82 -24.64 -7.81
C VAL A 178 11.36 -25.21 -9.12
N PHE A 179 10.63 -25.06 -10.23
CA PHE A 179 11.12 -25.45 -11.55
C PHE A 179 12.39 -24.70 -11.93
N LEU A 180 12.42 -23.37 -11.76
CA LEU A 180 13.60 -22.55 -12.03
C LEU A 180 14.78 -22.92 -11.13
N LEU A 181 14.53 -23.15 -9.84
CA LEU A 181 15.57 -23.52 -8.87
C LEU A 181 16.20 -24.89 -9.18
N ARG A 182 15.36 -25.89 -9.53
CA ARG A 182 15.85 -27.20 -10.00
C ARG A 182 16.68 -27.07 -11.26
N SER A 183 16.31 -26.15 -12.16
CA SER A 183 17.04 -25.89 -13.41
C SER A 183 18.45 -25.34 -13.17
N VAL A 184 18.70 -24.66 -12.05
CA VAL A 184 20.03 -24.18 -11.63
C VAL A 184 20.73 -25.12 -10.65
N GLY A 185 20.23 -26.36 -10.50
CA GLY A 185 20.86 -27.41 -9.70
C GLY A 185 20.52 -27.40 -8.21
N VAL A 186 19.56 -26.59 -7.76
CA VAL A 186 19.10 -26.63 -6.36
C VAL A 186 18.22 -27.87 -6.17
N ARG A 187 18.61 -28.75 -5.24
CA ARG A 187 17.78 -29.91 -4.90
C ARG A 187 16.67 -29.47 -3.95
N ILE A 188 15.42 -29.68 -4.37
CA ILE A 188 14.22 -29.28 -3.63
C ILE A 188 13.19 -30.40 -3.68
N ASP A 189 12.70 -30.81 -2.51
CA ASP A 189 11.63 -31.79 -2.34
C ASP A 189 10.47 -31.19 -1.54
N TYR A 190 9.26 -31.62 -1.84
CA TYR A 190 8.06 -31.22 -1.09
C TYR A 190 7.87 -32.17 0.09
N LEU A 191 7.85 -31.63 1.31
CA LEU A 191 7.62 -32.43 2.53
C LEU A 191 6.14 -32.53 2.92
N GLY A 192 5.27 -31.75 2.27
CA GLY A 192 3.84 -31.67 2.55
C GLY A 192 3.36 -30.21 2.60
N GLY A 193 2.17 -29.96 2.05
CA GLY A 193 1.62 -28.61 1.93
C GLY A 193 2.57 -27.66 1.20
N GLU A 194 2.82 -26.51 1.81
CA GLU A 194 3.65 -25.41 1.32
C GLU A 194 5.09 -25.43 1.88
N THR A 195 5.53 -26.58 2.42
CA THR A 195 6.86 -26.76 3.02
C THR A 195 7.84 -27.37 2.03
N LEU A 196 8.99 -26.71 1.84
CA LEU A 196 10.09 -27.15 0.99
C LEU A 196 11.27 -27.65 1.83
N ALA A 197 11.76 -28.83 1.49
CA ALA A 197 13.09 -29.29 1.85
C ALA A 197 14.08 -28.83 0.80
N VAL A 198 15.08 -28.05 1.20
CA VAL A 198 16.10 -27.48 0.30
C VAL A 198 17.47 -27.98 0.76
N TRP A 199 18.24 -28.52 -0.18
CA TRP A 199 19.64 -28.91 0.05
C TRP A 199 20.56 -28.00 -0.75
N GLY A 200 21.58 -27.48 -0.09
CA GLY A 200 22.65 -26.75 -0.74
C GLY A 200 23.99 -26.89 -0.01
N ASN A 201 24.98 -26.13 -0.46
CA ASN A 201 26.36 -26.22 0.04
C ASN A 201 26.48 -25.81 1.52
N LYS A 202 25.51 -25.07 2.04
CA LYS A 202 25.46 -24.63 3.45
C LYS A 202 24.69 -25.58 4.36
N GLY A 203 24.04 -26.59 3.81
CA GLY A 203 23.34 -27.62 4.56
C GLY A 203 21.88 -27.81 4.11
N PHE A 204 21.12 -28.41 5.01
CA PHE A 204 19.69 -28.67 4.84
C PHE A 204 18.88 -27.51 5.44
N LEU A 205 17.89 -27.03 4.69
CA LEU A 205 17.00 -25.96 5.09
C LEU A 205 15.55 -26.37 4.84
N LEU A 206 14.70 -26.11 5.82
CA LEU A 206 13.26 -26.31 5.73
C LEU A 206 12.61 -24.93 5.63
N ILE A 207 11.91 -24.68 4.52
CA ILE A 207 11.27 -23.38 4.23
C ILE A 207 9.78 -23.59 4.14
N GLU A 208 9.04 -22.96 5.05
CA GLU A 208 7.60 -22.80 4.93
C GLU A 208 7.29 -21.50 4.16
N ILE A 209 6.52 -21.63 3.08
CA ILE A 209 6.16 -20.49 2.25
C ILE A 209 4.70 -20.16 2.50
N TYR A 210 4.44 -18.94 2.98
CA TYR A 210 3.10 -18.44 3.17
C TYR A 210 2.68 -17.48 2.06
N TRP A 211 1.37 -17.26 1.90
CA TRP A 211 0.80 -16.38 0.87
C TRP A 211 1.35 -14.95 0.96
N GLN A 212 1.67 -14.48 2.17
CA GLN A 212 2.34 -13.20 2.42
C GLN A 212 3.70 -13.17 1.69
N CYS A 213 4.47 -14.25 1.86
CA CYS A 213 5.81 -14.47 1.32
C CYS A 213 5.81 -14.80 -0.17
N ALA A 214 4.70 -15.28 -0.72
CA ALA A 214 4.57 -15.53 -2.16
C ALA A 214 4.04 -14.36 -2.97
N GLY A 215 3.69 -13.27 -2.30
CA GLY A 215 3.47 -11.98 -2.96
C GLY A 215 2.02 -11.69 -3.29
N VAL A 216 1.09 -12.35 -2.59
CA VAL A 216 -0.29 -11.88 -2.52
C VAL A 216 -0.32 -10.49 -1.87
N LEU A 217 0.48 -10.26 -0.82
CA LEU A 217 0.59 -8.93 -0.20
C LEU A 217 1.13 -7.86 -1.18
N SER A 218 2.19 -8.17 -1.94
CA SER A 218 2.70 -7.24 -2.95
C SER A 218 1.71 -7.01 -4.09
N MET A 219 0.88 -7.99 -4.44
CA MET A 219 -0.23 -7.80 -5.37
C MET A 219 -1.29 -6.83 -4.82
N VAL A 220 -1.65 -6.95 -3.54
CA VAL A 220 -2.59 -6.00 -2.90
C VAL A 220 -2.02 -4.58 -2.94
N ILE A 221 -0.75 -4.40 -2.57
CA ILE A 221 -0.09 -3.07 -2.63
C ILE A 221 -0.05 -2.55 -4.07
N TYR A 222 0.30 -3.40 -5.04
CA TYR A 222 0.27 -3.06 -6.46
C TYR A 222 -1.12 -2.57 -6.88
N PHE A 223 -2.20 -3.26 -6.49
CA PHE A 223 -3.56 -2.85 -6.82
C PHE A 223 -3.94 -1.52 -6.18
N LEU A 224 -3.50 -1.24 -4.96
CA LEU A 224 -3.71 0.07 -4.33
C LEU A 224 -3.02 1.19 -5.12
N VAL A 225 -1.74 0.98 -5.48
CA VAL A 225 -0.96 1.95 -6.26
C VAL A 225 -1.56 2.15 -7.66
N ILE A 226 -1.96 1.06 -8.34
CA ILE A 226 -2.52 1.16 -9.68
C ILE A 226 -3.88 1.85 -9.67
N ILE A 227 -4.72 1.64 -8.66
CA ILE A 227 -5.99 2.34 -8.50
C ILE A 227 -5.75 3.86 -8.43
N ILE A 228 -4.78 4.30 -7.61
CA ILE A 228 -4.41 5.72 -7.51
C ILE A 228 -3.98 6.26 -8.87
N LEU A 229 -3.10 5.55 -9.58
CA LEU A 229 -2.65 5.96 -10.91
C LEU A 229 -3.83 6.04 -11.89
N MET A 230 -4.72 5.05 -11.89
CA MET A 230 -5.87 4.99 -12.78
C MET A 230 -6.90 6.09 -12.49
N LEU A 231 -7.04 6.54 -11.25
CA LEU A 231 -7.86 7.70 -10.91
C LEU A 231 -7.26 9.01 -11.46
N LYS A 232 -5.92 9.14 -11.46
CA LYS A 232 -5.23 10.34 -11.97
C LYS A 232 -5.09 10.36 -13.50
N LEU A 233 -5.05 9.21 -14.16
CA LEU A 233 -4.95 9.13 -15.62
C LEU A 233 -6.27 9.51 -16.31
N GLN A 234 -6.21 10.51 -17.18
CA GLN A 234 -7.30 10.89 -18.09
C GLN A 234 -7.26 10.07 -19.39
N THR A 235 -7.46 8.75 -19.28
CA THR A 235 -7.46 7.81 -20.40
C THR A 235 -8.73 6.95 -20.41
N SER A 236 -8.97 6.23 -21.51
CA SER A 236 -10.10 5.30 -21.59
C SER A 236 -9.96 4.15 -20.59
N THR A 237 -11.09 3.67 -20.07
CA THR A 237 -11.14 2.55 -19.10
C THR A 237 -10.45 1.29 -19.63
N PHE A 238 -10.54 1.03 -20.94
CA PHE A 238 -9.85 -0.09 -21.57
C PHE A 238 -8.32 0.01 -21.43
N LYS A 239 -7.72 1.18 -21.69
CA LYS A 239 -6.27 1.38 -21.52
C LYS A 239 -5.86 1.24 -20.05
N LYS A 240 -6.69 1.73 -19.14
CA LYS A 240 -6.47 1.57 -17.69
C LYS A 240 -6.43 0.10 -17.29
N LEU A 241 -7.37 -0.70 -17.81
CA LEU A 241 -7.40 -2.14 -17.59
C LEU A 241 -6.16 -2.83 -18.17
N VAL A 242 -5.77 -2.48 -19.40
CA VAL A 242 -4.55 -3.02 -20.04
C VAL A 242 -3.31 -2.73 -19.19
N TYR A 243 -3.13 -1.48 -18.75
CA TYR A 243 -2.04 -1.14 -17.84
C TYR A 243 -2.13 -2.00 -16.57
N ALA A 244 -3.29 -2.02 -15.90
CA ALA A 244 -3.48 -2.80 -14.68
C ALA A 244 -3.13 -4.30 -14.85
N CYS A 245 -3.48 -4.92 -15.98
CA CYS A 245 -3.12 -6.30 -16.27
C CYS A 245 -1.60 -6.47 -16.46
N PHE A 246 -0.95 -5.61 -17.24
CA PHE A 246 0.50 -5.71 -17.47
C PHE A 246 1.32 -5.50 -16.20
N GLY A 247 0.92 -4.57 -15.34
CA GLY A 247 1.59 -4.36 -14.07
C GLY A 247 1.37 -5.52 -13.09
N ALA A 248 0.20 -6.15 -13.12
CA ALA A 248 -0.07 -7.36 -12.33
C ALA A 248 0.81 -8.52 -12.82
N ILE A 249 0.91 -8.73 -14.13
CA ILE A 249 1.79 -9.75 -14.73
C ILE A 249 3.26 -9.50 -14.32
N GLY A 250 3.75 -8.26 -14.39
CA GLY A 250 5.12 -7.98 -13.96
C GLY A 250 5.33 -8.16 -12.45
N THR A 251 4.35 -7.80 -11.62
CA THR A 251 4.39 -8.05 -10.17
C THR A 251 4.46 -9.56 -9.88
N PHE A 252 3.72 -10.36 -10.64
CA PHE A 252 3.79 -11.83 -10.56
C PHE A 252 5.19 -12.36 -10.85
N PHE A 253 5.85 -11.86 -11.91
CA PHE A 253 7.22 -12.24 -12.23
C PHE A 253 8.24 -11.79 -11.18
N VAL A 254 8.10 -10.58 -10.65
CA VAL A 254 8.95 -10.07 -9.57
C VAL A 254 8.82 -10.94 -8.32
N ASN A 255 7.61 -11.40 -7.99
CA ASN A 255 7.39 -12.32 -6.89
C ASN A 255 8.07 -13.69 -7.11
N ILE A 256 8.06 -14.22 -8.34
CA ILE A 256 8.82 -15.44 -8.69
C ILE A 256 10.32 -15.23 -8.45
N ILE A 257 10.88 -14.13 -8.97
CA ILE A 257 12.30 -13.79 -8.80
C ILE A 257 12.65 -13.62 -7.32
N ARG A 258 11.76 -12.99 -6.55
CA ARG A 258 11.93 -12.81 -5.10
C ARG A 258 12.08 -14.15 -4.38
N ILE A 259 11.13 -15.07 -4.55
CA ILE A 259 11.19 -16.38 -3.89
C ILE A 259 12.40 -17.17 -4.37
N PHE A 260 12.69 -17.12 -5.68
CA PHE A 260 13.89 -17.74 -6.25
C PHE A 260 15.15 -17.26 -5.53
N LEU A 261 15.34 -15.93 -5.38
CA LEU A 261 16.51 -15.36 -4.73
C LEU A 261 16.59 -15.75 -3.24
N ILE A 262 15.47 -15.76 -2.52
CA ILE A 262 15.44 -16.16 -1.10
C ILE A 262 15.90 -17.61 -0.94
N ILE A 263 15.34 -18.54 -1.72
CA ILE A 263 15.70 -19.96 -1.60
C ILE A 263 17.13 -20.20 -2.07
N TYR A 264 17.54 -19.56 -3.18
CA TYR A 264 18.90 -19.68 -3.70
C TYR A 264 19.94 -19.16 -2.70
N TYR A 265 19.67 -18.01 -2.08
CA TYR A 265 20.51 -17.45 -1.03
C TYR A 265 20.62 -18.41 0.17
N GLY A 266 19.49 -18.99 0.60
CA GLY A 266 19.42 -20.01 1.65
C GLY A 266 20.24 -21.25 1.37
N ALA A 267 20.21 -21.72 0.13
CA ALA A 267 20.91 -22.94 -0.28
C ALA A 267 22.44 -22.76 -0.34
N TYR A 268 22.92 -21.61 -0.83
CA TYR A 268 24.33 -21.45 -1.21
C TYR A 268 25.11 -20.39 -0.43
N ILE A 269 24.45 -19.39 0.16
CA ILE A 269 25.13 -18.23 0.75
C ILE A 269 25.03 -18.27 2.28
N ASP A 270 23.83 -18.20 2.85
CA ASP A 270 23.61 -18.21 4.30
C ASP A 270 22.24 -18.80 4.65
N VAL A 271 22.20 -19.58 5.73
CA VAL A 271 21.00 -20.23 6.26
C VAL A 271 20.15 -19.22 7.06
N ASN A 272 20.75 -18.14 7.58
CA ASN A 272 20.01 -17.08 8.28
C ASN A 272 19.27 -16.17 7.28
N LEU A 273 18.09 -16.62 6.86
CA LEU A 273 17.30 -15.99 5.81
C LEU A 273 16.57 -14.71 6.24
N ARG A 274 16.38 -14.46 7.54
CA ARG A 274 15.39 -13.49 8.01
C ARG A 274 15.62 -12.08 7.45
N MET A 275 16.83 -11.57 7.61
CA MET A 275 17.18 -10.21 7.16
C MET A 275 17.08 -10.09 5.63
N PHE A 276 17.55 -11.10 4.90
CA PHE A 276 17.49 -11.10 3.44
C PHE A 276 16.04 -11.20 2.94
N HIS A 277 15.23 -12.08 3.54
CA HIS A 277 13.82 -12.28 3.24
C HIS A 277 12.99 -10.99 3.43
N GLU A 278 13.16 -10.33 4.58
CA GLU A 278 12.46 -9.09 4.91
C GLU A 278 12.86 -7.96 3.94
N SER A 279 14.14 -7.88 3.55
CA SER A 279 14.65 -6.77 2.72
C SER A 279 14.45 -6.94 1.21
N ILE A 280 14.76 -8.13 0.66
CA ILE A 280 14.83 -8.34 -0.80
C ILE A 280 13.46 -8.15 -1.46
N GLY A 281 12.39 -8.53 -0.75
CA GLY A 281 11.03 -8.39 -1.24
C GLY A 281 10.59 -6.96 -1.40
N GLU A 282 10.88 -6.13 -0.40
CA GLU A 282 10.57 -4.70 -0.44
C GLU A 282 11.37 -3.98 -1.52
N VAL A 283 12.67 -4.27 -1.64
CA VAL A 283 13.56 -3.65 -2.63
C VAL A 283 13.12 -3.98 -4.06
N LEU A 284 12.93 -5.25 -4.40
CA LEU A 284 12.55 -5.66 -5.75
C LEU A 284 11.18 -5.11 -6.15
N PHE A 285 10.21 -5.14 -5.23
CA PHE A 285 8.89 -4.58 -5.48
C PHE A 285 8.95 -3.06 -5.68
N THR A 286 9.72 -2.35 -4.87
CA THR A 286 9.89 -0.89 -4.96
C THR A 286 10.54 -0.49 -6.29
N ILE A 287 11.60 -1.19 -6.71
CA ILE A 287 12.24 -0.95 -8.01
C ILE A 287 11.24 -1.18 -9.14
N TRP A 288 10.52 -2.31 -9.10
CA TRP A 288 9.54 -2.66 -10.11
C TRP A 288 8.42 -1.61 -10.21
N ILE A 289 7.80 -1.23 -9.10
CA ILE A 289 6.67 -0.30 -9.12
C ILE A 289 7.11 1.07 -9.64
N ILE A 290 8.30 1.56 -9.28
CA ILE A 290 8.84 2.82 -9.79
C ILE A 290 9.04 2.74 -11.30
N ILE A 291 9.72 1.70 -11.80
CA ILE A 291 9.95 1.49 -13.23
C ILE A 291 8.61 1.43 -13.98
N TYR A 292 7.66 0.66 -13.45
CA TYR A 292 6.36 0.47 -14.07
C TYR A 292 5.54 1.77 -14.13
N LEU A 293 5.53 2.56 -13.04
CA LEU A 293 4.88 3.88 -13.01
C LEU A 293 5.50 4.83 -14.03
N LEU A 294 6.84 4.83 -14.17
CA LEU A 294 7.54 5.64 -15.18
C LEU A 294 7.19 5.21 -16.61
N ILE A 295 7.09 3.90 -16.87
CA ILE A 295 6.68 3.37 -18.17
C ILE A 295 5.27 3.85 -18.52
N VAL A 296 4.29 3.64 -17.63
CA VAL A 296 2.89 3.98 -17.91
C VAL A 296 2.71 5.49 -18.12
N THR A 297 3.33 6.31 -17.27
CA THR A 297 3.24 7.78 -17.40
C THR A 297 3.89 8.27 -18.69
N THR A 298 5.04 7.72 -19.07
CA THR A 298 5.71 8.05 -20.34
C THR A 298 4.89 7.63 -21.56
N LEU A 299 4.28 6.44 -21.52
CA LEU A 299 3.40 5.97 -22.59
C LEU A 299 2.17 6.88 -22.74
N ASP A 300 1.53 7.28 -21.64
CA ASP A 300 0.39 8.20 -21.69
C ASP A 300 0.75 9.55 -22.34
N VAL A 301 1.90 10.12 -21.97
CA VAL A 301 2.39 11.38 -22.57
C VAL A 301 2.64 11.22 -24.07
N LYS A 302 3.29 10.13 -24.49
CA LYS A 302 3.54 9.85 -25.92
C LYS A 302 2.24 9.69 -26.71
N PHE A 303 1.26 8.95 -26.17
CA PHE A 303 -0.04 8.77 -26.83
C PHE A 303 -0.80 10.09 -26.96
N LYS A 304 -0.82 10.93 -25.92
CA LYS A 304 -1.46 12.25 -25.98
C LYS A 304 -0.82 13.15 -27.04
N ARG A 305 0.51 13.13 -27.15
CA ARG A 305 1.24 13.89 -28.19
C ARG A 305 0.92 13.38 -29.59
N TYR A 306 0.89 12.05 -29.78
CA TYR A 306 0.55 11.46 -31.07
C TYR A 306 -0.88 11.83 -31.52
N SER A 307 -1.87 11.67 -30.64
CA SER A 307 -3.25 12.03 -30.95
C SER A 307 -3.42 13.51 -31.29
N ARG A 308 -2.72 14.41 -30.58
CA ARG A 308 -2.74 15.85 -30.88
C ARG A 308 -2.18 16.14 -32.28
N ASN A 309 -1.00 15.61 -32.59
CA ASN A 309 -0.34 15.83 -33.87
C ASN A 309 -1.16 15.29 -35.07
N HIS A 310 -1.87 14.17 -34.91
CA HIS A 310 -2.76 13.64 -35.95
C HIS A 310 -4.00 14.52 -36.17
N ILE A 311 -4.61 15.03 -35.09
CA ILE A 311 -5.77 15.93 -35.19
C ILE A 311 -5.37 17.27 -35.82
N GLU A 312 -4.18 17.79 -35.56
CA GLU A 312 -3.70 19.05 -36.17
C GLU A 312 -3.31 18.89 -37.66
N ALA A 313 -2.93 17.69 -38.10
CA ALA A 313 -2.59 17.41 -39.49
C ALA A 313 -3.83 17.21 -40.40
N SER A 314 -4.96 16.74 -39.87
CA SER A 314 -6.18 16.47 -40.67
C SER A 314 -6.89 17.71 -41.27
N PRO A 315 -7.00 18.87 -40.58
CA PRO A 315 -7.59 20.08 -41.13
C PRO A 315 -6.81 20.66 -42.33
N GLN A 316 -5.49 20.49 -42.34
CA GLN A 316 -4.63 21.02 -43.40
C GLN A 316 -4.76 20.22 -44.71
N LEU A 317 -5.15 18.95 -44.63
CA LEU A 317 -5.41 18.11 -45.81
C LEU A 317 -6.77 18.39 -46.44
N LEU A 318 -7.78 18.80 -45.66
CA LEU A 318 -9.10 19.18 -46.18
C LEU A 318 -9.13 20.55 -46.86
N LEU A 319 -8.21 21.46 -46.50
CA LEU A 319 -8.08 22.78 -47.12
C LEU A 319 -7.17 22.82 -48.35
N LYS A 320 -6.34 21.78 -48.58
CA LYS A 320 -5.47 21.65 -49.77
C LYS A 320 -6.09 20.84 -50.92
N GLY A 321 -7.32 20.35 -50.73
CA GLY A 321 -8.07 19.56 -51.71
C GLY A 321 -9.27 20.27 -52.34
N ARG A 322 -9.34 21.62 -52.26
CA ARG A 322 -10.33 22.43 -52.99
C ARG A 322 -9.64 23.37 -53.96
#